data_AF-A0A562D3E5-F1
#
_entry.id   AF-A0A562D3E5-F1
#
_cell.length_a   1.000
_cell.length_b   1.000
_cell.length_c   1.000
_cell.angle_alpha   90.00
_cell.angle_beta   90.00
_cell.angle_gamma   90.00
#
_symmetry.space_group_name_H-M   'P 1'
#
loop_
_entity.id
_entity.type
_entity.pdbx_description
1 polymer ?
#
loop_
_entity_poly.entity_id
_entity_poly.type
_entity_poly.pdbx_seq_one_letter_code
_entity_poly.pdbx_strand_id
1 'polypeptide(L)'
;MPTAVSVITAALLWAGLALPAAAQEATQETAQEVAQDESGADPAVWGPYAQWVGRTFERQGSSEYGAHRITIAWEEPGKVMVETGYLVDGKRWYTYTVVAGKQPATLTVDPKPGPKGAWNIVDAENLESNKRFGYQTTRRVTGAQTFEEATLRSGGVVDQRVYLDIASAQYQAVQEAKAVEEARKRAEAVAARRAAGVPAVESVPVPAERVLAYQEPLRGGSGMLRVTRGKTWGDGICYLAVYINDRLAARMVGGETATFRVPAGELRIGVGGDPAGRGTCSMGRGGVVEHLTPLGKGEALHVYYQLDSGLHFSEALLDPAAP
;
A
#
# COMPACT_ATOMS: atom_id res chain seq x y z
N MET A 1 -50.94 37.41 -8.57
CA MET A 1 -50.47 36.90 -7.27
C MET A 1 -49.97 35.48 -7.46
N PRO A 2 -48.64 35.25 -7.55
CA PRO A 2 -48.10 33.90 -7.57
C PRO A 2 -47.53 33.52 -6.20
N THR A 3 -47.85 32.28 -5.84
CA THR A 3 -47.47 31.49 -4.68
C THR A 3 -45.95 31.38 -4.51
N ALA A 4 -45.47 31.69 -3.30
CA ALA A 4 -44.09 31.51 -2.88
C ALA A 4 -43.75 30.02 -2.72
N VAL A 5 -42.77 29.55 -3.48
CA VAL A 5 -42.12 28.26 -3.27
C VAL A 5 -41.07 28.45 -2.18
N SER A 6 -41.33 27.86 -1.00
CA SER A 6 -40.41 27.85 0.13
C SER A 6 -39.33 26.78 -0.12
N VAL A 7 -38.17 27.21 -0.59
CA VAL A 7 -36.97 26.35 -0.66
C VAL A 7 -36.37 26.31 0.75
N ILE A 8 -36.47 25.16 1.40
CA ILE A 8 -35.79 24.89 2.67
C ILE A 8 -34.31 24.69 2.35
N THR A 9 -33.50 25.71 2.59
CA THR A 9 -32.05 25.62 2.58
C THR A 9 -31.61 24.82 3.80
N ALA A 10 -31.29 23.54 3.61
CA ALA A 10 -30.63 22.74 4.64
C ALA A 10 -29.17 23.23 4.77
N ALA A 11 -28.95 24.13 5.73
CA ALA A 11 -27.61 24.50 6.17
C ALA A 11 -26.96 23.29 6.86
N LEU A 12 -26.12 22.57 6.13
CA LEU A 12 -25.12 21.66 6.69
C LEU A 12 -24.08 22.51 7.43
N LEU A 13 -24.33 22.73 8.72
CA LEU A 13 -23.32 23.16 9.68
C LEU A 13 -22.29 22.02 9.83
N TRP A 14 -21.31 21.98 8.93
CA TRP A 14 -20.03 21.36 9.23
C TRP A 14 -19.38 22.19 10.32
N ALA A 15 -19.50 21.71 11.57
CA ALA A 15 -18.66 22.17 12.65
C ALA A 15 -17.21 21.84 12.27
N GLY A 16 -16.49 22.87 11.80
CA GLY A 16 -15.05 22.81 11.63
C GLY A 16 -14.42 22.51 12.97
N LEU A 17 -14.01 21.25 13.16
CA LEU A 17 -12.93 20.93 14.07
C LEU A 17 -11.68 21.59 13.48
N ALA A 18 -11.45 22.84 13.87
CA ALA A 18 -10.15 23.46 13.75
C ALA A 18 -9.17 22.51 14.45
N LEU A 19 -8.15 22.06 13.70
CA LEU A 19 -7.04 21.35 14.32
C LEU A 19 -6.50 22.22 15.47
N PRO A 20 -6.09 21.63 16.60
CA PRO A 20 -5.37 22.38 17.62
C PRO A 20 -4.15 23.03 16.95
N ALA A 21 -3.84 24.29 17.28
CA ALA A 21 -2.75 25.05 16.66
C ALA A 21 -1.41 24.28 16.66
N ALA A 22 -1.18 23.45 17.68
CA ALA A 22 0.00 22.57 17.79
C ALA A 22 0.06 21.47 16.69
N ALA A 23 -1.07 21.04 16.13
CA ALA A 23 -1.09 20.10 15.01
C ALA A 23 -0.90 20.80 13.65
N GLN A 24 -1.18 22.11 13.56
CA GLN A 24 -0.82 22.94 12.40
C GLN A 24 0.66 23.33 12.45
N GLU A 25 1.21 23.58 13.64
CA GLU A 25 2.65 23.79 13.83
C GLU A 25 3.44 22.50 13.58
N ALA A 26 2.98 21.34 14.07
CA ALA A 26 3.66 20.06 13.79
C ALA A 26 3.59 19.63 12.32
N THR A 27 2.53 19.99 11.58
CA THR A 27 2.45 19.74 10.13
C THR A 27 3.24 20.76 9.30
N GLN A 28 3.50 21.96 9.83
CA GLN A 28 4.43 22.92 9.23
C GLN A 28 5.90 22.55 9.54
N GLU A 29 6.19 22.05 10.73
CA GLU A 29 7.54 21.66 11.16
C GLU A 29 8.03 20.39 10.47
N THR A 30 7.15 19.43 10.15
CA THR A 30 7.51 18.28 9.28
C THR A 30 7.48 18.58 7.78
N ALA A 31 6.80 19.64 7.33
CA ALA A 31 6.85 20.09 5.94
C ALA A 31 8.10 20.94 5.63
N GLN A 32 8.82 21.41 6.65
CA GLN A 32 10.04 22.21 6.51
C GLN A 32 11.33 21.39 6.41
N GLU A 33 11.29 20.05 6.48
CA GLU A 33 12.48 19.19 6.42
C GLU A 33 12.87 18.65 5.03
N VAL A 34 12.37 19.24 3.92
CA VAL A 34 12.93 18.98 2.56
C VAL A 34 12.97 20.22 1.67
N ALA A 35 12.98 21.43 2.24
CA ALA A 35 13.37 22.61 1.48
C ALA A 35 14.90 22.69 1.47
N GLN A 36 15.57 21.81 0.71
CA GLN A 36 16.98 22.03 0.40
C GLN A 36 17.07 23.28 -0.49
N ASP A 37 17.80 24.26 0.01
CA ASP A 37 18.13 25.54 -0.62
C ASP A 37 18.45 25.36 -2.13
N GLU A 38 17.72 26.09 -3.00
CA GLU A 38 17.97 26.14 -4.45
C GLU A 38 19.31 26.82 -4.78
N SER A 39 20.08 27.26 -3.78
CA SER A 39 21.38 27.88 -3.97
C SER A 39 22.32 27.00 -4.81
N GLY A 40 22.78 27.58 -5.92
CA GLY A 40 23.73 26.95 -6.83
C GLY A 40 23.12 26.01 -7.89
N ALA A 41 21.79 25.92 -8.02
CA ALA A 41 21.10 25.15 -9.05
C ALA A 41 21.03 25.88 -10.41
N ASP A 42 22.16 26.37 -10.92
CA ASP A 42 22.21 27.00 -12.26
C ASP A 42 22.01 25.93 -13.36
N PRO A 43 20.94 26.00 -14.18
CA PRO A 43 20.72 25.05 -15.27
C PRO A 43 21.84 25.04 -16.32
N ALA A 44 22.63 26.11 -16.47
CA ALA A 44 23.77 26.12 -17.37
C ALA A 44 24.93 25.23 -16.87
N VAL A 45 25.01 25.00 -15.57
CA VAL A 45 26.05 24.17 -14.93
C VAL A 45 25.54 22.76 -14.67
N TRP A 46 24.30 22.63 -14.21
CA TRP A 46 23.73 21.38 -13.71
C TRP A 46 22.71 20.75 -14.66
N GLY A 47 22.34 21.44 -15.74
CA GLY A 47 21.33 20.97 -16.68
C GLY A 47 20.02 20.63 -15.94
N PRO A 48 19.38 19.50 -16.27
CA PRO A 48 18.17 19.03 -15.59
C PRO A 48 18.29 18.80 -14.09
N TYR A 49 19.50 18.52 -13.56
CA TYR A 49 19.68 18.33 -12.11
C TYR A 49 19.34 19.58 -11.31
N ALA A 50 19.47 20.77 -11.90
CA ALA A 50 19.02 22.02 -11.29
C ALA A 50 17.54 21.98 -10.88
N GLN A 51 16.71 21.26 -11.64
CA GLN A 51 15.27 21.16 -11.39
C GLN A 51 14.90 20.01 -10.45
N TRP A 52 15.80 19.04 -10.28
CA TRP A 52 15.56 17.80 -9.55
C TRP A 52 16.20 17.75 -8.18
N VAL A 53 17.14 18.65 -7.89
CA VAL A 53 17.80 18.70 -6.59
C VAL A 53 16.81 18.97 -5.46
N GLY A 54 17.03 18.30 -4.33
CA GLY A 54 16.14 18.33 -3.17
C GLY A 54 14.91 17.44 -3.30
N ARG A 55 14.84 16.55 -4.30
CA ARG A 55 13.63 15.77 -4.57
C ARG A 55 13.86 14.27 -4.58
N THR A 56 12.77 13.56 -4.33
CA THR A 56 12.71 12.11 -4.43
C THR A 56 11.69 11.73 -5.49
N PHE A 57 12.14 10.97 -6.48
CA PHE A 57 11.32 10.50 -7.57
C PHE A 57 11.10 8.99 -7.48
N GLU A 58 9.91 8.56 -7.86
CA GLU A 58 9.57 7.16 -7.97
C GLU A 58 9.11 6.82 -9.38
N ARG A 59 9.65 5.72 -9.91
CA ARG A 59 9.32 5.20 -11.23
C ARG A 59 7.90 4.66 -11.25
N GLN A 60 7.16 5.05 -12.27
CA GLN A 60 5.86 4.46 -12.57
C GLN A 60 6.02 3.15 -13.34
N GLY A 61 5.30 2.12 -12.90
CA GLY A 61 5.31 0.80 -13.52
C GLY A 61 6.56 -0.05 -13.20
N SER A 62 6.53 -1.28 -13.71
CA SER A 62 7.63 -2.23 -13.64
C SER A 62 8.59 -2.03 -14.81
N SER A 63 9.88 -2.13 -14.55
CA SER A 63 10.92 -2.22 -15.58
C SER A 63 12.14 -2.93 -15.00
N GLU A 64 12.85 -3.65 -15.86
CA GLU A 64 14.12 -4.32 -15.57
C GLU A 64 15.29 -3.34 -15.48
N TYR A 65 15.09 -2.09 -15.94
CA TYR A 65 16.12 -1.06 -16.02
C TYR A 65 15.93 0.08 -15.01
N GLY A 66 17.07 0.55 -14.52
CA GLY A 66 17.23 1.64 -13.58
C GLY A 66 16.56 1.46 -12.22
N ALA A 67 16.64 2.52 -11.41
CA ALA A 67 16.20 2.48 -10.02
C ALA A 67 14.68 2.56 -9.92
N HIS A 68 14.11 1.95 -8.89
CA HIS A 68 12.70 2.14 -8.58
C HIS A 68 12.45 3.52 -7.97
N ARG A 69 13.35 3.97 -7.10
CA ARG A 69 13.31 5.29 -6.46
C ARG A 69 14.66 5.98 -6.60
N ILE A 70 14.66 7.28 -6.84
CA ILE A 70 15.86 8.11 -7.01
C ILE A 70 15.71 9.32 -6.09
N THR A 71 16.71 9.58 -5.25
CA THR A 71 16.79 10.80 -4.46
C THR A 71 17.97 11.62 -4.94
N ILE A 72 17.76 12.92 -5.11
CA ILE A 72 18.78 13.85 -5.58
C ILE A 72 18.86 14.98 -4.56
N ALA A 73 20.04 15.19 -3.98
CA ALA A 73 20.24 16.15 -2.90
C ALA A 73 21.58 16.85 -3.05
N TRP A 74 21.69 18.07 -2.53
CA TRP A 74 22.99 18.70 -2.34
C TRP A 74 23.75 17.98 -1.23
N GLU A 75 25.03 17.69 -1.47
CA GLU A 75 26.01 17.41 -0.42
C GLU A 75 26.75 18.70 -0.06
N GLU A 76 27.18 19.45 -1.08
CA GLU A 76 27.66 20.83 -0.96
C GLU A 76 26.88 21.71 -1.97
N PRO A 77 26.03 22.65 -1.53
CA PRO A 77 25.23 23.48 -2.42
C PRO A 77 26.07 24.16 -3.53
N GLY A 78 25.64 23.97 -4.77
CA GLY A 78 26.31 24.50 -5.96
C GLY A 78 27.64 23.84 -6.35
N LYS A 79 28.10 22.81 -5.62
CA LYS A 79 29.41 22.15 -5.87
C LYS A 79 29.31 20.65 -6.05
N VAL A 80 28.60 19.98 -5.15
CA VAL A 80 28.55 18.52 -5.07
C VAL A 80 27.12 18.09 -4.81
N MET A 81 26.58 17.29 -5.72
CA MET A 81 25.25 16.71 -5.61
C MET A 81 25.35 15.20 -5.46
N VAL A 82 24.42 14.59 -4.73
CA VAL A 82 24.36 13.15 -4.53
C VAL A 82 23.05 12.63 -5.09
N GLU A 83 23.16 11.69 -6.03
CA GLU A 83 22.05 10.88 -6.52
C GLU A 83 22.12 9.49 -5.89
N THR A 84 21.06 9.08 -5.20
CA THR A 84 20.94 7.72 -4.65
C THR A 84 19.75 7.00 -5.26
N GLY A 85 20.02 5.84 -5.85
CA GLY A 85 19.01 4.95 -6.40
C GLY A 85 18.69 3.79 -5.47
N TYR A 86 17.42 3.39 -5.41
CA TYR A 86 16.92 2.28 -4.61
C TYR A 86 16.18 1.26 -5.49
N LEU A 87 16.27 0.00 -5.11
CA LEU A 87 15.48 -1.09 -5.68
C LEU A 87 14.04 -1.08 -5.13
N VAL A 88 13.18 -1.95 -5.67
CA VAL A 88 11.78 -2.08 -5.26
C VAL A 88 11.64 -2.47 -3.78
N ASP A 89 12.57 -3.26 -3.25
CA ASP A 89 12.62 -3.66 -1.83
C ASP A 89 13.16 -2.56 -0.90
N GLY A 90 13.42 -1.36 -1.42
CA GLY A 90 14.01 -0.25 -0.68
C GLY A 90 15.50 -0.38 -0.42
N LYS A 91 16.15 -1.47 -0.86
CA LYS A 91 17.61 -1.60 -0.74
C LYS A 91 18.29 -0.58 -1.65
N ARG A 92 19.28 0.11 -1.09
CA ARG A 92 20.13 1.03 -1.84
C ARG A 92 20.86 0.27 -2.96
N TRP A 93 20.71 0.74 -4.18
CA TRP A 93 21.33 0.14 -5.36
C TRP A 93 22.64 0.84 -5.71
N TYR A 94 22.63 2.17 -5.73
CA TYR A 94 23.82 2.98 -5.97
C TYR A 94 23.71 4.30 -5.21
N THR A 95 24.88 4.87 -4.91
CA THR A 95 25.04 6.29 -4.58
C THR A 95 26.08 6.85 -5.53
N TYR A 96 25.74 7.98 -6.12
CA TYR A 96 26.54 8.68 -7.10
C TYR A 96 26.78 10.10 -6.64
N THR A 97 28.04 10.50 -6.62
CA THR A 97 28.44 11.89 -6.48
C THR A 97 28.47 12.52 -7.88
N VAL A 98 27.73 13.59 -8.06
CA VAL A 98 27.58 14.35 -9.30
C VAL A 98 28.24 15.71 -9.11
N VAL A 99 29.23 16.01 -9.95
CA VAL A 99 29.97 17.28 -9.95
C VAL A 99 30.08 17.84 -11.36
N ALA A 100 30.29 19.15 -11.49
CA ALA A 100 30.63 19.78 -12.75
C ALA A 100 31.85 19.10 -13.39
N GLY A 101 31.76 18.78 -14.67
CA GLY A 101 32.81 18.11 -15.42
C GLY A 101 33.96 19.04 -15.78
N LYS A 102 35.08 18.43 -16.22
CA LYS A 102 36.26 19.17 -16.68
C LYS A 102 36.03 19.92 -18.00
N GLN A 103 35.04 19.49 -18.78
CA GLN A 103 34.63 20.11 -20.04
C GLN A 103 33.37 20.94 -19.82
N PRO A 104 33.19 22.06 -20.55
CA PRO A 104 31.94 22.81 -20.52
C PRO A 104 30.73 21.92 -20.81
N ALA A 105 29.61 22.14 -20.10
CA ALA A 105 28.35 21.40 -20.26
C ALA A 105 28.45 19.86 -20.05
N THR A 106 29.36 19.41 -19.18
CA THR A 106 29.45 17.99 -18.79
C THR A 106 29.33 17.83 -17.28
N LEU A 107 28.80 16.68 -16.83
CA LEU A 107 28.74 16.29 -15.43
C LEU A 107 29.53 14.98 -15.24
N THR A 108 30.31 14.92 -14.17
CA THR A 108 31.02 13.70 -13.78
C THR A 108 30.27 12.99 -12.66
N VAL A 109 30.14 11.67 -12.79
CA VAL A 109 29.52 10.78 -11.82
C VAL A 109 30.56 9.83 -11.24
N ASP A 110 30.64 9.75 -9.90
CA ASP A 110 31.55 8.86 -9.14
C ASP A 110 30.76 7.96 -8.17
N PRO A 111 31.12 6.67 -7.94
CA PRO A 111 32.32 5.96 -8.36
C PRO A 111 32.37 5.66 -9.87
N LYS A 112 33.49 5.98 -10.53
CA LYS A 112 33.87 5.36 -11.81
C LYS A 112 34.32 3.92 -11.53
N PRO A 113 33.40 2.92 -11.55
CA PRO A 113 32.85 2.37 -12.80
C PRO A 113 31.35 1.98 -12.73
N GLY A 114 30.46 2.89 -12.32
CA GLY A 114 29.00 2.65 -12.38
C GLY A 114 28.44 2.41 -13.81
N PRO A 115 27.22 1.84 -13.95
CA PRO A 115 26.54 1.67 -15.25
C PRO A 115 26.34 2.97 -16.03
N LYS A 116 26.28 4.11 -15.34
CA LYS A 116 26.12 5.44 -15.92
C LYS A 116 27.49 6.12 -15.91
N GLY A 117 28.05 6.40 -17.10
CA GLY A 117 29.32 7.11 -17.25
C GLY A 117 29.18 8.61 -16.89
N ALA A 118 29.99 9.47 -17.51
CA ALA A 118 29.70 10.91 -17.47
C ALA A 118 28.34 11.20 -18.13
N TRP A 119 27.61 12.16 -17.58
CA TRP A 119 26.43 12.74 -18.21
C TRP A 119 26.83 13.96 -19.03
N ASN A 120 26.29 14.07 -20.23
CA ASN A 120 26.42 15.24 -21.08
C ASN A 120 25.13 16.05 -20.96
N ILE A 121 25.28 17.35 -20.71
CA ILE A 121 24.16 18.29 -20.72
C ILE A 121 23.91 18.63 -22.18
N VAL A 122 22.75 18.21 -22.69
CA VAL A 122 22.32 18.58 -24.04
C VAL A 122 21.73 19.99 -24.00
N ASP A 123 20.84 20.21 -23.04
CA ASP A 123 20.21 21.49 -22.74
C ASP A 123 19.66 21.48 -21.30
N ALA A 124 18.84 22.46 -20.94
CA ALA A 124 18.26 22.59 -19.60
C ALA A 124 17.28 21.47 -19.23
N GLU A 125 16.78 20.70 -20.21
CA GLU A 125 15.78 19.64 -20.03
C GLU A 125 16.34 18.24 -20.29
N ASN A 126 17.44 18.11 -21.03
CA ASN A 126 17.93 16.84 -21.55
C ASN A 126 19.35 16.49 -21.06
N LEU A 127 19.50 15.25 -20.58
CA LEU A 127 20.78 14.62 -20.25
C LEU A 127 20.97 13.35 -21.06
N GLU A 128 22.22 13.11 -21.47
CA GLU A 128 22.60 11.86 -22.11
C GLU A 128 23.85 11.27 -21.46
N SER A 129 23.79 9.98 -21.12
CA SER A 129 24.98 9.28 -20.64
C SER A 129 25.92 9.01 -21.81
N ASN A 130 27.20 8.84 -21.51
CA ASN A 130 28.12 8.25 -22.49
C ASN A 130 27.63 6.87 -22.95
N LYS A 131 27.91 6.53 -24.21
CA LYS A 131 27.64 5.21 -24.76
C LYS A 131 28.60 4.18 -24.18
N ARG A 132 28.07 3.08 -23.61
CA ARG A 132 28.87 1.98 -23.06
C ARG A 132 28.31 0.65 -23.55
N PHE A 133 29.13 -0.14 -24.23
CA PHE A 133 28.71 -1.43 -24.83
C PHE A 133 27.44 -1.33 -25.70
N GLY A 134 27.28 -0.23 -26.43
CA GLY A 134 26.11 0.04 -27.28
C GLY A 134 24.86 0.54 -26.53
N TYR A 135 24.90 0.60 -25.20
CA TYR A 135 23.84 1.18 -24.38
C TYR A 135 24.06 2.67 -24.13
N GLN A 136 22.97 3.42 -24.11
CA GLN A 136 22.91 4.82 -23.72
C GLN A 136 21.68 5.04 -22.85
N THR A 137 21.78 5.87 -21.83
CA THR A 137 20.62 6.32 -21.07
C THR A 137 20.39 7.79 -21.36
N THR A 138 19.14 8.17 -21.63
CA THR A 138 18.74 9.58 -21.70
C THR A 138 17.78 9.88 -20.56
N ARG A 139 17.84 11.12 -20.07
CA ARG A 139 16.82 11.67 -19.18
C ARG A 139 16.30 12.96 -19.76
N ARG A 140 14.99 13.15 -19.67
CA ARG A 140 14.32 14.33 -20.14
C ARG A 140 13.34 14.84 -19.09
N VAL A 141 13.46 16.11 -18.72
CA VAL A 141 12.42 16.81 -17.96
C VAL A 141 11.15 16.83 -18.81
N THR A 142 10.06 16.32 -18.26
CA THR A 142 8.74 16.34 -18.93
C THR A 142 7.72 17.20 -18.21
N GLY A 143 8.09 17.76 -17.07
CA GLY A 143 7.28 18.64 -16.26
C GLY A 143 8.06 19.09 -15.04
N ALA A 144 7.52 20.08 -14.31
CA ALA A 144 8.22 20.67 -13.16
C ALA A 144 8.62 19.63 -12.11
N GLN A 145 7.88 18.55 -11.96
CA GLN A 145 8.06 17.48 -10.95
C GLN A 145 8.17 16.08 -11.58
N THR A 146 8.49 16.02 -12.87
CA THR A 146 8.50 14.76 -13.62
C THR A 146 9.66 14.71 -14.60
N PHE A 147 10.20 13.51 -14.79
CA PHE A 147 11.13 13.26 -15.87
C PHE A 147 10.93 11.87 -16.45
N GLU A 148 11.37 11.69 -17.69
CA GLU A 148 11.43 10.40 -18.34
C GLU A 148 12.88 9.93 -18.43
N GLU A 149 13.11 8.64 -18.20
CA GLU A 149 14.38 7.98 -18.46
C GLU A 149 14.18 6.93 -19.55
N ALA A 150 14.96 6.99 -20.62
CA ALA A 150 14.96 5.97 -21.65
C ALA A 150 16.32 5.27 -21.69
N THR A 151 16.28 3.96 -21.90
CA THR A 151 17.47 3.16 -22.20
C THR A 151 17.44 2.83 -23.69
N LEU A 152 18.53 3.14 -24.37
CA LEU A 152 18.72 2.92 -25.79
C LEU A 152 19.79 1.85 -26.01
N ARG A 153 19.61 1.03 -27.04
CA ARG A 153 20.61 0.07 -27.53
C ARG A 153 20.77 0.26 -29.04
N SER A 154 21.99 0.55 -29.49
CA SER A 154 22.28 0.80 -30.91
C SER A 154 21.39 1.86 -31.57
N GLY A 155 20.95 2.85 -30.79
CA GLY A 155 20.08 3.95 -31.26
C GLY A 155 18.57 3.70 -31.17
N GLY A 156 18.13 2.48 -30.85
CA GLY A 156 16.71 2.19 -30.58
C GLY A 156 16.38 2.23 -29.10
N VAL A 157 15.21 2.73 -28.73
CA VAL A 157 14.69 2.66 -27.35
C VAL A 157 14.34 1.21 -27.02
N VAL A 158 14.96 0.66 -25.98
CA VAL A 158 14.67 -0.69 -25.47
C VAL A 158 13.79 -0.67 -24.22
N ASP A 159 13.77 0.46 -23.51
CA ASP A 159 12.97 0.65 -22.30
C ASP A 159 12.77 2.17 -22.06
N GLN A 160 11.58 2.57 -21.60
CA GLN A 160 11.24 3.95 -21.28
C GLN A 160 10.42 3.98 -19.99
N ARG A 161 10.71 4.95 -19.14
CA ARG A 161 10.19 5.02 -17.77
C ARG A 161 9.85 6.46 -17.42
N VAL A 162 8.75 6.63 -16.68
CA VAL A 162 8.34 7.93 -16.13
C VAL A 162 8.64 7.94 -14.64
N TYR A 163 9.23 9.02 -14.17
CA TYR A 163 9.51 9.28 -12.76
C TYR A 163 8.68 10.48 -12.31
N LEU A 164 7.97 10.31 -11.20
CA LEU A 164 7.19 11.36 -10.55
C LEU A 164 7.82 11.69 -9.20
N ASP A 165 7.93 12.96 -8.88
CA ASP A 165 8.28 13.42 -7.54
C ASP A 165 7.21 12.92 -6.55
N ILE A 166 7.62 12.25 -5.48
CA ILE A 166 6.69 11.69 -4.48
C ILE A 166 5.89 12.77 -3.75
N ALA A 167 6.38 14.02 -3.73
CA ALA A 167 5.68 15.16 -3.16
C ALA A 167 4.68 15.80 -4.15
N SER A 168 4.66 15.37 -5.42
CA SER A 168 3.78 15.96 -6.43
C SER A 168 2.33 15.53 -6.30
N ALA A 169 1.41 16.43 -6.66
CA ALA A 169 -0.01 16.10 -6.77
C ALA A 169 -0.27 14.99 -7.82
N GLN A 170 0.55 14.92 -8.86
CA GLN A 170 0.46 13.87 -9.87
C GLN A 170 0.79 12.49 -9.29
N TYR A 171 1.82 12.39 -8.45
CA TYR A 171 2.14 11.14 -7.76
C TYR A 171 0.97 10.72 -6.86
N GLN A 172 0.43 11.64 -6.05
CA GLN A 172 -0.71 11.36 -5.18
C GLN A 172 -1.93 10.85 -5.98
N ALA A 173 -2.27 11.51 -7.09
CA ALA A 173 -3.36 11.07 -7.96
C ALA A 173 -3.14 9.65 -8.53
N VAL A 174 -1.90 9.29 -8.86
CA VAL A 174 -1.56 7.93 -9.30
C VAL A 174 -1.72 6.91 -8.16
N GLN A 175 -1.33 7.25 -6.94
CA GLN A 175 -1.51 6.37 -5.77
C GLN A 175 -2.99 6.21 -5.41
N GLU A 176 -3.77 7.28 -5.48
CA GLU A 176 -5.22 7.23 -5.28
C GLU A 176 -5.89 6.34 -6.34
N ALA A 177 -5.54 6.48 -7.61
CA ALA A 177 -6.07 5.64 -8.68
C ALA A 177 -5.72 4.16 -8.48
N LYS A 178 -4.48 3.86 -8.04
CA LYS A 178 -4.08 2.48 -7.68
C LYS A 178 -4.89 1.96 -6.50
N ALA A 179 -5.07 2.75 -5.45
CA ALA A 179 -5.84 2.38 -4.27
C ALA A 179 -7.32 2.11 -4.61
N VAL A 180 -7.93 2.94 -5.48
CA VAL A 180 -9.30 2.71 -5.98
C VAL A 180 -9.40 1.41 -6.77
N GLU A 181 -8.43 1.14 -7.64
CA GLU A 181 -8.38 -0.09 -8.43
C GLU A 181 -8.16 -1.33 -7.56
N GLU A 182 -7.30 -1.26 -6.56
CA GLU A 182 -7.09 -2.32 -5.57
C GLU A 182 -8.34 -2.55 -4.72
N ALA A 183 -9.03 -1.49 -4.29
CA ALA A 183 -10.29 -1.58 -3.58
C ALA A 183 -11.38 -2.23 -4.43
N ARG A 184 -11.46 -1.88 -5.73
CA ARG A 184 -12.38 -2.50 -6.69
C ARG A 184 -12.10 -3.99 -6.83
N LYS A 185 -10.84 -4.38 -7.07
CA LYS A 185 -10.43 -5.79 -7.17
C LYS A 185 -10.75 -6.56 -5.89
N ARG A 186 -10.52 -5.96 -4.72
CA ARG A 186 -10.87 -6.56 -3.43
C ARG A 186 -12.38 -6.75 -3.29
N ALA A 187 -13.18 -5.75 -3.64
CA ALA A 187 -14.64 -5.83 -3.63
C ALA A 187 -15.16 -6.93 -4.58
N GLU A 188 -14.58 -7.05 -5.77
CA GLU A 188 -14.87 -8.11 -6.73
C GLU A 188 -14.51 -9.49 -6.19
N ALA A 189 -13.36 -9.64 -5.53
CA ALA A 189 -12.96 -10.88 -4.88
C ALA A 189 -13.91 -11.27 -3.74
N VAL A 190 -14.35 -10.30 -2.92
CA VAL A 190 -15.38 -10.53 -1.88
C VAL A 190 -16.69 -10.97 -2.53
N ALA A 191 -17.16 -10.27 -3.57
CA ALA A 191 -18.39 -10.61 -4.27
C ALA A 191 -18.32 -12.01 -4.90
N ALA A 192 -17.20 -12.37 -5.51
CA ALA A 192 -16.98 -13.69 -6.09
C ALA A 192 -17.02 -14.80 -5.04
N ARG A 193 -16.39 -14.60 -3.86
CA ARG A 193 -16.48 -15.57 -2.75
C ARG A 193 -17.92 -15.71 -2.24
N ARG A 194 -18.63 -14.60 -2.05
CA ARG A 194 -20.04 -14.60 -1.62
C ARG A 194 -20.94 -15.33 -2.60
N ALA A 195 -20.70 -15.17 -3.91
CA ALA A 195 -21.45 -15.87 -4.95
C ALA A 195 -21.12 -17.37 -5.00
N ALA A 196 -19.88 -17.77 -4.71
CA ALA A 196 -19.50 -19.17 -4.56
C ALA A 196 -20.15 -19.82 -3.32
N GLY A 197 -20.44 -19.00 -2.30
CA GLY A 197 -21.16 -19.40 -1.11
C GLY A 197 -20.28 -20.13 -0.09
N VAL A 198 -20.94 -20.78 0.87
CA VAL A 198 -20.32 -21.61 1.89
C VAL A 198 -20.76 -23.05 1.72
N PRO A 199 -19.89 -24.05 1.97
CA PRO A 199 -20.29 -25.45 1.95
C PRO A 199 -21.44 -25.73 2.92
N ALA A 200 -22.46 -26.45 2.46
CA ALA A 200 -23.55 -26.94 3.30
C ALA A 200 -23.06 -28.15 4.11
N VAL A 201 -22.43 -27.89 5.24
CA VAL A 201 -21.95 -28.92 6.17
C VAL A 201 -22.70 -28.86 7.49
N GLU A 202 -23.04 -30.03 8.01
CA GLU A 202 -23.57 -30.13 9.36
C GLU A 202 -22.49 -29.73 10.38
N SER A 203 -22.89 -28.95 11.37
CA SER A 203 -21.99 -28.49 12.43
C SER A 203 -22.73 -28.42 13.75
N VAL A 204 -21.97 -28.61 14.83
CA VAL A 204 -22.49 -28.48 16.20
C VAL A 204 -22.10 -27.13 16.79
N PRO A 205 -22.88 -26.54 17.70
CA PRO A 205 -22.50 -25.31 18.37
C PRO A 205 -21.20 -25.49 19.17
N VAL A 206 -20.32 -24.49 19.12
CA VAL A 206 -19.17 -24.43 20.03
C VAL A 206 -19.69 -24.34 21.49
N PRO A 207 -19.18 -25.17 22.42
CA PRO A 207 -19.50 -25.08 23.83
C PRO A 207 -19.26 -23.67 24.40
N ALA A 208 -20.18 -23.21 25.25
CA ALA A 208 -20.23 -21.81 25.69
C ALA A 208 -18.93 -21.34 26.37
N GLU A 209 -18.27 -22.23 27.11
CA GLU A 209 -16.99 -21.95 27.79
C GLU A 209 -15.82 -21.69 26.84
N ARG A 210 -15.99 -21.96 25.54
CA ARG A 210 -14.99 -21.73 24.49
C ARG A 210 -15.33 -20.57 23.56
N VAL A 211 -16.45 -19.89 23.78
CA VAL A 211 -16.80 -18.64 23.09
C VAL A 211 -16.49 -17.48 24.04
N LEU A 212 -15.47 -16.70 23.71
CA LEU A 212 -14.73 -15.85 24.66
C LEU A 212 -14.96 -14.34 24.46
N ALA A 213 -15.50 -13.92 23.32
CA ALA A 213 -15.81 -12.52 23.04
C ALA A 213 -16.98 -12.36 22.06
N TYR A 214 -17.63 -11.19 22.08
CA TYR A 214 -18.71 -10.79 21.16
C TYR A 214 -20.07 -11.49 21.39
N GLN A 215 -20.37 -11.89 22.64
CA GLN A 215 -21.69 -12.42 23.05
C GLN A 215 -22.68 -11.30 23.39
N GLU A 216 -22.17 -10.20 23.95
CA GLU A 216 -22.99 -9.10 24.43
C GLU A 216 -23.45 -8.19 23.28
N PRO A 217 -24.60 -7.50 23.43
CA PRO A 217 -25.01 -6.45 22.51
C PRO A 217 -23.95 -5.34 22.43
N LEU A 218 -23.63 -4.90 21.21
CA LEU A 218 -22.73 -3.78 20.99
C LEU A 218 -23.52 -2.46 20.95
N ARG A 219 -22.93 -1.39 21.50
CA ARG A 219 -23.42 -0.02 21.31
C ARG A 219 -23.00 0.47 19.92
N GLY A 220 -23.94 0.84 19.06
CA GLY A 220 -23.68 1.33 17.71
C GLY A 220 -24.19 0.41 16.60
N GLY A 221 -23.67 0.58 15.38
CA GLY A 221 -23.99 -0.32 14.27
C GLY A 221 -23.29 -1.67 14.43
N SER A 222 -24.06 -2.75 14.51
CA SER A 222 -23.55 -4.13 14.58
C SER A 222 -24.11 -5.00 13.48
N GLY A 223 -23.41 -6.09 13.18
CA GLY A 223 -23.90 -7.20 12.37
C GLY A 223 -23.68 -8.53 13.09
N MET A 224 -24.17 -9.60 12.48
CA MET A 224 -24.00 -10.97 12.95
C MET A 224 -22.91 -11.66 12.13
N LEU A 225 -21.96 -12.29 12.80
CA LEU A 225 -20.94 -13.13 12.17
C LEU A 225 -21.11 -14.57 12.66
N ARG A 226 -21.45 -15.48 11.76
CA ARG A 226 -21.38 -16.93 11.99
C ARG A 226 -20.04 -17.43 11.47
N VAL A 227 -19.29 -18.14 12.29
CA VAL A 227 -18.02 -18.77 11.89
C VAL A 227 -18.14 -20.28 12.06
N THR A 228 -17.81 -21.03 11.02
CA THR A 228 -17.78 -22.50 11.04
C THR A 228 -16.40 -23.01 10.67
N ARG A 229 -15.90 -23.95 11.47
CA ARG A 229 -14.69 -24.72 11.12
C ARG A 229 -15.10 -26.00 10.40
N GLY A 230 -14.64 -26.16 9.17
CA GLY A 230 -14.74 -27.39 8.41
C GLY A 230 -14.17 -28.61 9.11
N LYS A 231 -14.74 -29.78 8.82
CA LYS A 231 -14.28 -31.05 9.37
C LYS A 231 -13.44 -31.79 8.34
N THR A 232 -12.14 -31.92 8.58
CA THR A 232 -11.24 -32.83 7.87
C THR A 232 -10.78 -33.97 8.78
N TRP A 233 -10.11 -34.96 8.20
CA TRP A 233 -9.58 -36.10 8.94
C TRP A 233 -8.53 -35.63 9.98
N GLY A 234 -8.83 -35.80 11.27
CA GLY A 234 -7.93 -35.40 12.37
C GLY A 234 -8.22 -34.04 13.01
N ASP A 235 -9.21 -33.28 12.55
CA ASP A 235 -9.53 -31.95 13.10
C ASP A 235 -10.15 -31.94 14.51
N GLY A 236 -10.52 -33.12 15.03
CA GLY A 236 -10.99 -33.29 16.41
C GLY A 236 -9.86 -33.31 17.45
N ILE A 237 -8.59 -33.32 17.01
CA ILE A 237 -7.42 -33.54 17.88
C ILE A 237 -6.94 -32.22 18.54
N CYS A 238 -7.37 -31.06 18.05
CA CYS A 238 -6.95 -29.77 18.61
C CYS A 238 -7.89 -28.61 18.30
N TYR A 239 -7.88 -27.60 19.17
CA TYR A 239 -8.55 -26.32 18.92
C TYR A 239 -7.72 -25.40 18.04
N LEU A 240 -8.39 -24.68 17.15
CA LEU A 240 -7.86 -23.47 16.52
C LEU A 240 -8.53 -22.26 17.16
N ALA A 241 -7.75 -21.20 17.36
CA ALA A 241 -8.26 -19.92 17.82
C ALA A 241 -8.84 -19.15 16.63
N VAL A 242 -10.03 -18.61 16.83
CA VAL A 242 -10.62 -17.58 15.97
C VAL A 242 -10.46 -16.24 16.65
N TYR A 243 -9.82 -15.31 15.95
CA TYR A 243 -9.65 -13.92 16.34
C TYR A 243 -10.60 -13.06 15.50
N ILE A 244 -11.29 -12.13 16.14
CA ILE A 244 -12.09 -11.11 15.43
C ILE A 244 -11.58 -9.75 15.86
N ASN A 245 -11.05 -8.98 14.91
CA ASN A 245 -10.38 -7.71 15.13
C ASN A 245 -9.33 -7.84 16.25
N ASP A 246 -8.43 -8.81 16.08
CA ASP A 246 -7.30 -9.14 16.97
C ASP A 246 -7.67 -9.62 18.38
N ARG A 247 -8.97 -9.75 18.68
CA ARG A 247 -9.45 -10.31 19.95
C ARG A 247 -9.80 -11.79 19.79
N LEU A 248 -9.25 -12.64 20.67
CA LEU A 248 -9.62 -14.05 20.75
C LEU A 248 -11.12 -14.19 21.02
N ALA A 249 -11.85 -14.72 20.05
CA ALA A 249 -13.30 -14.79 20.05
C ALA A 249 -13.82 -16.20 20.33
N ALA A 250 -13.16 -17.24 19.81
CA ALA A 250 -13.53 -18.62 20.12
C ALA A 250 -12.37 -19.60 19.93
N ARG A 251 -12.54 -20.79 20.52
CA ARG A 251 -11.65 -21.95 20.38
C ARG A 251 -12.46 -23.12 19.80
N MET A 252 -12.17 -23.52 18.57
CA MET A 252 -13.04 -24.39 17.77
C MET A 252 -12.34 -25.68 17.32
N VAL A 253 -13.00 -26.83 17.42
CA VAL A 253 -12.60 -28.06 16.70
C VAL A 253 -13.31 -28.18 15.35
N GLY A 254 -12.87 -29.10 14.50
CA GLY A 254 -13.54 -29.36 13.21
C GLY A 254 -14.98 -29.78 13.37
N GLY A 255 -15.87 -29.18 12.57
CA GLY A 255 -17.31 -29.41 12.61
C GLY A 255 -18.06 -28.53 13.61
N GLU A 256 -17.44 -27.51 14.19
CA GLU A 256 -18.11 -26.59 15.11
C GLU A 256 -18.47 -25.25 14.47
N THR A 257 -19.51 -24.61 15.00
CA THR A 257 -19.97 -23.28 14.60
C THR A 257 -20.21 -22.38 15.81
N ALA A 258 -19.79 -21.13 15.71
CA ALA A 258 -20.06 -20.08 16.70
C ALA A 258 -20.63 -18.83 16.01
N THR A 259 -21.46 -18.09 16.75
CA THR A 259 -22.09 -16.86 16.26
C THR A 259 -21.72 -15.69 17.17
N PHE A 260 -21.39 -14.56 16.56
CA PHE A 260 -20.84 -13.38 17.21
C PHE A 260 -21.62 -12.13 16.79
N ARG A 261 -21.77 -11.17 17.72
CA ARG A 261 -22.25 -9.81 17.43
C ARG A 261 -21.04 -8.90 17.29
N VAL A 262 -20.76 -8.44 16.08
CA VAL A 262 -19.53 -7.70 15.76
C VAL A 262 -19.85 -6.30 15.24
N PRO A 263 -18.94 -5.33 15.39
CA PRO A 263 -19.13 -3.99 14.83
C PRO A 263 -19.29 -4.07 13.31
N ALA A 264 -20.17 -3.23 12.75
CA ALA A 264 -20.24 -3.06 11.30
C ALA A 264 -18.97 -2.36 10.79
N GLY A 265 -18.54 -2.70 9.57
CA GLY A 265 -17.33 -2.19 8.94
C GLY A 265 -16.45 -3.31 8.38
N GLU A 266 -15.15 -3.03 8.22
CA GLU A 266 -14.18 -4.06 7.86
C GLU A 266 -13.94 -5.00 9.04
N LEU A 267 -14.15 -6.30 8.82
CA LEU A 267 -13.85 -7.36 9.78
C LEU A 267 -12.54 -8.03 9.42
N ARG A 268 -11.66 -8.17 10.43
CA ARG A 268 -10.48 -9.03 10.38
C ARG A 268 -10.78 -10.32 11.13
N ILE A 269 -10.90 -11.42 10.40
CA ILE A 269 -11.10 -12.75 10.97
C ILE A 269 -9.77 -13.49 10.87
N GLY A 270 -9.10 -13.67 12.00
CA GLY A 270 -7.86 -14.41 12.09
C GLY A 270 -8.10 -15.84 12.53
N VAL A 271 -7.40 -16.82 11.95
CA VAL A 271 -7.36 -18.19 12.46
C VAL A 271 -5.92 -18.59 12.67
N GLY A 272 -5.63 -19.15 13.85
CA GLY A 272 -4.28 -19.58 14.19
C GLY A 272 -4.23 -20.49 15.40
N GLY A 273 -3.03 -20.64 15.96
CA GLY A 273 -2.79 -21.44 17.15
C GLY A 273 -3.61 -20.96 18.35
N ASP A 274 -4.13 -21.92 19.12
CA ASP A 274 -4.87 -21.66 20.34
C ASP A 274 -3.92 -21.38 21.52
N PRO A 275 -3.94 -20.17 22.11
CA PRO A 275 -3.03 -19.79 23.19
C PRO A 275 -3.29 -20.59 24.49
N ALA A 276 -4.49 -21.15 24.66
CA ALA A 276 -4.84 -22.03 25.78
C ALA A 276 -4.84 -23.52 25.36
N GLY A 277 -4.34 -23.84 24.17
CA GLY A 277 -4.31 -25.18 23.59
C GLY A 277 -3.15 -26.03 24.12
N ARG A 278 -3.33 -27.36 24.08
CA ARG A 278 -2.27 -28.35 24.33
C ARG A 278 -1.97 -29.10 23.04
N GLY A 279 -0.70 -29.48 22.80
CA GLY A 279 -0.31 -30.33 21.67
C GLY A 279 0.06 -29.58 20.37
N THR A 280 -0.16 -30.24 19.23
CA THR A 280 0.36 -29.85 17.90
C THR A 280 -0.22 -28.55 17.31
N CYS A 281 -1.27 -27.98 17.92
CA CYS A 281 -1.87 -26.71 17.48
C CYS A 281 -1.53 -25.52 18.39
N SER A 282 -0.80 -25.74 19.50
CA SER A 282 -0.08 -24.67 20.21
C SER A 282 1.40 -24.61 19.83
N MET A 283 2.00 -25.73 19.41
CA MET A 283 3.39 -25.80 18.96
C MET A 283 3.51 -25.75 17.43
N GLY A 284 3.73 -24.55 16.88
CA GLY A 284 4.51 -24.43 15.64
C GLY A 284 3.77 -24.43 14.29
N ARG A 285 2.45 -24.22 14.23
CA ARG A 285 1.82 -23.83 12.95
C ARG A 285 1.75 -22.30 12.90
N GLY A 286 2.67 -21.74 12.11
CA GLY A 286 3.01 -20.32 12.07
C GLY A 286 1.86 -19.39 11.74
N GLY A 287 1.91 -18.20 12.34
CA GLY A 287 1.07 -17.05 12.01
C GLY A 287 -0.42 -17.21 12.29
N VAL A 288 -1.08 -16.09 12.55
CA VAL A 288 -2.53 -15.99 12.36
C VAL A 288 -2.74 -15.72 10.87
N VAL A 289 -3.53 -16.55 10.19
CA VAL A 289 -3.93 -16.27 8.81
C VAL A 289 -5.19 -15.42 8.86
N GLU A 290 -5.15 -14.27 8.20
CA GLU A 290 -6.24 -13.30 8.21
C GLU A 290 -7.15 -13.42 6.98
N HIS A 291 -8.45 -13.30 7.23
CA HIS A 291 -9.48 -13.10 6.22
C HIS A 291 -10.16 -11.76 6.47
N LEU A 292 -10.01 -10.84 5.52
CA LEU A 292 -10.57 -9.49 5.59
C LEU A 292 -11.84 -9.41 4.76
N THR A 293 -12.95 -9.01 5.39
CA THR A 293 -14.26 -8.93 4.71
C THR A 293 -15.13 -7.82 5.31
N PRO A 294 -15.87 -7.05 4.50
CA PRO A 294 -16.77 -6.03 5.01
C PRO A 294 -18.08 -6.65 5.56
N LEU A 295 -18.62 -6.09 6.64
CA LEU A 295 -19.96 -6.42 7.15
C LEU A 295 -20.77 -5.14 7.37
N GLY A 296 -21.90 -5.03 6.69
CA GLY A 296 -22.85 -3.93 6.84
C GLY A 296 -23.62 -3.99 8.17
N LYS A 297 -24.19 -2.85 8.57
CA LYS A 297 -25.05 -2.77 9.75
C LYS A 297 -26.31 -3.61 9.54
N GLY A 298 -26.59 -4.51 10.48
CA GLY A 298 -27.74 -5.42 10.43
C GLY A 298 -27.56 -6.60 9.48
N GLU A 299 -26.43 -6.69 8.78
CA GLU A 299 -26.12 -7.86 7.95
C GLU A 299 -25.73 -9.06 8.81
N ALA A 300 -26.00 -10.24 8.29
CA ALA A 300 -25.49 -11.50 8.82
C ALA A 300 -24.55 -12.11 7.79
N LEU A 301 -23.35 -12.49 8.21
CA LEU A 301 -22.33 -13.10 7.37
C LEU A 301 -21.94 -14.44 7.94
N HIS A 302 -21.83 -15.45 7.09
CA HIS A 302 -21.25 -16.74 7.43
C HIS A 302 -19.88 -16.85 6.80
N VAL A 303 -18.87 -17.04 7.64
CA VAL A 303 -17.52 -17.40 7.22
C VAL A 303 -17.27 -18.86 7.59
N TYR A 304 -16.92 -19.63 6.58
CA TYR A 304 -16.46 -21.00 6.72
C TYR A 304 -14.95 -21.02 6.52
N TYR A 305 -14.23 -21.74 7.36
CA TYR A 305 -12.81 -21.99 7.14
C TYR A 305 -12.47 -23.46 7.30
N GLN A 306 -11.51 -23.94 6.52
CA GLN A 306 -11.06 -25.32 6.57
C GLN A 306 -9.53 -25.35 6.55
N LEU A 307 -8.96 -26.23 7.36
CA LEU A 307 -7.52 -26.46 7.43
C LEU A 307 -7.21 -27.81 6.77
N ASP A 308 -6.58 -27.79 5.60
CA ASP A 308 -6.12 -28.99 4.89
C ASP A 308 -4.62 -28.90 4.53
N SER A 309 -4.28 -28.83 3.25
CA SER A 309 -3.00 -28.36 2.70
C SER A 309 -2.65 -26.92 3.08
N GLY A 310 -3.67 -26.13 3.47
CA GLY A 310 -3.55 -24.75 3.91
C GLY A 310 -4.83 -24.32 4.62
N LEU A 311 -4.88 -23.05 5.05
CA LEU A 311 -6.11 -22.47 5.56
C LEU A 311 -6.88 -21.81 4.41
N HIS A 312 -8.10 -22.27 4.17
CA HIS A 312 -8.99 -21.77 3.13
C HIS A 312 -10.24 -21.18 3.75
N PHE A 313 -10.67 -20.02 3.24
CA PHE A 313 -11.90 -19.34 3.66
C PHE A 313 -12.94 -19.36 2.54
N SER A 314 -14.20 -19.48 2.93
CA SER A 314 -15.37 -19.25 2.11
C SER A 314 -16.34 -18.38 2.90
N GLU A 315 -17.15 -17.58 2.22
CA GLU A 315 -18.07 -16.68 2.90
C GLU A 315 -19.36 -16.51 2.12
N ALA A 316 -20.47 -16.25 2.82
CA ALA A 316 -21.76 -15.96 2.23
C ALA A 316 -22.54 -15.02 3.16
N LEU A 317 -23.27 -14.07 2.59
CA LEU A 317 -24.28 -13.36 3.37
C LEU A 317 -25.39 -14.35 3.74
N LEU A 318 -25.80 -14.31 5.00
CA LEU A 318 -26.96 -15.03 5.47
C LEU A 318 -28.19 -14.17 5.24
N ASP A 319 -29.25 -14.83 4.78
CA ASP A 319 -30.57 -14.20 4.78
C ASP A 319 -30.91 -13.83 6.24
N PRO A 320 -31.23 -12.56 6.55
CA PRO A 320 -31.68 -12.18 7.89
C PRO A 320 -32.92 -12.97 8.37
N ALA A 321 -33.62 -13.66 7.48
CA ALA A 321 -34.75 -14.54 7.79
C ALA A 321 -34.39 -16.04 7.97
N ALA A 322 -33.13 -16.45 7.77
CA ALA A 322 -32.73 -17.85 7.96
C ALA A 322 -32.39 -18.13 9.45
N PRO A 323 -32.99 -19.18 10.06
CA PRO A 323 -32.82 -19.50 11.48
C PRO A 323 -31.40 -19.96 11.86
#